data_AF-A0A7S0QQX8-F1
#
_entry.id   AF-A0A7S0QQX8-F1
#
_cell.length_a   1.000
_cell.length_b   1.000
_cell.length_c   1.000
_cell.angle_alpha   90.00
_cell.angle_beta   90.00
_cell.angle_gamma   90.00
#
_symmetry.space_group_name_H-M   'P 1'
#
loop_
_entity.id
_entity.type
_entity.pdbx_description
1 polymer ?
#
loop_
_entity_poly.entity_id
_entity_poly.type
_entity_poly.pdbx_seq_one_letter_code
_entity_poly.pdbx_strand_id
1 'polypeptide(L)'
;RGAPPQDGGEGGGEERPAEGLALFASLRPPLPLSTVLPHVRAHAPEAVARGYLETELKARGGSTPPEFHDELVLMYLQAVQEERLTKPGWSERAHSAVRLRLLNFLQSPAARFSPDKMLGRFPLDGLYEERAQLLSRIHHHRSAVSIYVHALRSPRLAEAYCDRVWE
;
A
#
# COMPACT_ATOMS: atom_id res chain seq x y z
N ARG A 1 -19.22 16.11 -57.16
CA ARG A 1 -18.09 16.96 -56.71
C ARG A 1 -18.62 17.91 -55.65
N GLY A 2 -18.06 17.89 -54.44
CA GLY A 2 -18.44 18.79 -53.34
C GLY A 2 -18.71 18.01 -52.06
N ALA A 3 -17.67 17.83 -51.24
CA ALA A 3 -17.72 17.19 -49.94
C ALA A 3 -18.48 18.02 -48.89
N PRO A 4 -19.04 17.43 -47.82
CA PRO A 4 -19.27 18.13 -46.58
C PRO A 4 -17.99 18.14 -45.71
N PRO A 5 -17.85 19.10 -44.78
CA PRO A 5 -16.63 19.31 -44.02
C PRO A 5 -16.44 18.25 -42.93
N GLN A 6 -15.16 18.00 -42.64
CA GLN A 6 -14.71 17.31 -41.45
C GLN A 6 -14.75 18.24 -40.24
N ASP A 7 -14.82 17.60 -39.08
CA ASP A 7 -14.24 18.00 -37.81
C ASP A 7 -15.13 18.75 -36.82
N GLY A 8 -14.98 18.34 -35.58
CA GLY A 8 -15.82 18.67 -34.44
C GLY A 8 -15.76 17.58 -33.39
N GLY A 9 -14.55 17.15 -33.04
CA GLY A 9 -14.32 16.30 -31.88
C GLY A 9 -14.80 17.00 -30.62
N GLU A 10 -15.80 16.43 -29.96
CA GLU A 10 -16.06 16.70 -28.56
C GLU A 10 -15.35 15.61 -27.77
N GLY A 11 -14.13 15.96 -27.35
CA GLY A 11 -13.33 15.17 -26.44
C GLY A 11 -14.13 14.90 -25.17
N GLY A 12 -14.36 13.62 -24.89
CA GLY A 12 -14.68 13.18 -23.54
C GLY A 12 -13.56 13.67 -22.63
N GLY A 13 -13.87 14.68 -21.82
CA GLY A 13 -13.02 15.15 -20.74
C GLY A 13 -12.92 14.05 -19.70
N GLU A 14 -12.13 13.03 -19.99
CA GLU A 14 -11.66 12.08 -19.00
C GLU A 14 -10.60 12.82 -18.17
N GLU A 15 -11.06 13.76 -17.34
CA GLU A 15 -10.23 14.34 -16.30
C GLU A 15 -9.69 13.18 -15.48
N ARG A 16 -8.41 12.88 -15.65
CA ARG A 16 -7.81 11.74 -14.98
C ARG A 16 -7.95 12.01 -13.49
N PRO A 17 -8.51 11.09 -12.69
CA PRO A 17 -8.74 11.35 -11.28
C PRO A 17 -7.45 11.77 -10.53
N ALA A 18 -6.28 11.36 -11.02
CA ALA A 18 -4.98 11.82 -10.53
C ALA A 18 -4.70 13.33 -10.77
N GLU A 19 -5.14 13.90 -11.89
CA GLU A 19 -4.98 15.33 -12.21
C GLU A 19 -5.89 16.20 -11.33
N GLY A 20 -7.13 15.74 -11.08
CA GLY A 20 -8.04 16.39 -10.12
C GLY A 20 -7.50 16.38 -8.69
N LEU A 21 -6.81 15.32 -8.26
CA LEU A 21 -6.17 15.25 -6.95
C LEU A 21 -5.01 16.24 -6.80
N ALA A 22 -4.26 16.50 -7.87
CA ALA A 22 -3.17 17.46 -7.85
C ALA A 22 -3.67 18.88 -7.53
N LEU A 23 -4.92 19.21 -7.88
CA LEU A 23 -5.53 20.48 -7.50
C LEU A 23 -5.60 20.63 -5.97
N PHE A 24 -6.01 19.59 -5.24
CA PHE A 24 -6.08 19.67 -3.77
C PHE A 24 -4.71 19.93 -3.13
N ALA A 25 -3.66 19.32 -3.68
CA ALA A 25 -2.29 19.53 -3.24
C ALA A 25 -1.76 20.94 -3.59
N SER A 26 -2.29 21.56 -4.64
CA SER A 26 -1.89 22.90 -5.11
C SER A 26 -2.56 24.07 -4.36
N LEU A 27 -3.60 23.81 -3.58
CA LEU A 27 -4.32 24.83 -2.81
C LEU A 27 -3.43 25.50 -1.75
N ARG A 28 -3.67 26.79 -1.47
CA ARG A 28 -2.99 27.54 -0.40
C ARG A 28 -4.01 28.12 0.59
N PRO A 29 -4.03 27.66 1.86
CA PRO A 29 -3.28 26.52 2.39
C PRO A 29 -3.75 25.18 1.79
N PRO A 30 -2.89 24.14 1.77
CA PRO A 30 -3.29 22.82 1.29
C PRO A 30 -4.38 22.25 2.19
N LEU A 31 -5.35 21.54 1.60
CA LEU A 31 -6.43 20.95 2.39
C LEU A 31 -5.88 19.88 3.36
N PRO A 32 -6.48 19.76 4.56
CA PRO A 32 -6.12 18.70 5.49
C PRO A 32 -6.39 17.32 4.89
N LEU A 33 -5.46 16.38 5.11
CA LEU A 33 -5.60 15.00 4.65
C LEU A 33 -6.86 14.33 5.21
N SER A 34 -7.23 14.66 6.45
CA SER A 34 -8.46 14.20 7.11
C SER A 34 -9.74 14.67 6.42
N THR A 35 -9.68 15.74 5.62
CA THR A 35 -10.82 16.22 4.84
C THR A 35 -10.82 15.58 3.45
N VAL A 36 -9.67 15.57 2.76
CA VAL A 36 -9.60 15.10 1.37
C VAL A 36 -9.77 13.59 1.28
N LEU A 37 -9.08 12.82 2.13
CA LEU A 37 -9.04 11.36 2.00
C LEU A 37 -10.42 10.70 2.07
N PRO A 38 -11.34 11.04 3.00
CA PRO A 38 -12.70 10.51 2.99
C PRO A 38 -13.46 10.81 1.69
N HIS A 39 -13.33 12.01 1.14
CA HIS A 39 -13.98 12.38 -0.12
C HIS A 39 -13.41 11.57 -1.30
N VAL A 40 -12.09 11.44 -1.38
CA VAL A 40 -11.44 10.65 -2.43
C VAL A 40 -11.88 9.18 -2.34
N ARG A 41 -11.96 8.62 -1.14
CA ARG A 41 -12.44 7.24 -0.95
C ARG A 41 -13.91 7.05 -1.32
N ALA A 42 -14.76 8.07 -1.10
CA ALA A 42 -16.17 7.99 -1.41
C ALA A 42 -16.46 8.07 -2.93
N HIS A 43 -15.55 8.66 -3.71
CA HIS A 43 -15.82 9.01 -5.11
C HIS A 43 -14.78 8.51 -6.12
N ALA A 44 -13.66 7.95 -5.67
CA ALA A 44 -12.61 7.44 -6.54
C ALA A 44 -12.30 5.95 -6.26
N PRO A 45 -11.76 5.22 -7.25
CA PRO A 45 -11.30 3.86 -7.04
C PRO A 45 -10.26 3.76 -5.91
N GLU A 46 -10.25 2.64 -5.19
CA GLU A 46 -9.34 2.42 -4.06
C GLU A 46 -7.86 2.61 -4.43
N ALA A 47 -7.48 2.21 -5.66
CA ALA A 47 -6.12 2.42 -6.16
C ALA A 47 -5.73 3.90 -6.24
N VAL A 48 -6.69 4.79 -6.56
CA VAL A 48 -6.49 6.25 -6.61
C VAL A 48 -6.37 6.81 -5.21
N ALA A 49 -7.27 6.43 -4.29
CA ALA A 49 -7.22 6.87 -2.90
C ALA A 49 -5.90 6.47 -2.21
N ARG A 50 -5.46 5.23 -2.44
CA ARG A 50 -4.16 4.75 -1.97
C ARG A 50 -3.00 5.54 -2.57
N GLY A 51 -2.99 5.76 -3.89
CA GLY A 51 -1.93 6.52 -4.57
C GLY A 51 -1.84 7.98 -4.11
N TYR A 52 -2.99 8.59 -3.82
CA TYR A 52 -3.07 9.91 -3.18
C TYR A 52 -2.39 9.88 -1.80
N LEU A 53 -2.77 8.93 -0.95
CA LEU A 53 -2.21 8.78 0.39
C LEU A 53 -0.70 8.50 0.36
N GLU A 54 -0.23 7.62 -0.53
CA GLU A 54 1.20 7.37 -0.76
C GLU A 54 1.96 8.66 -1.07
N THR A 55 1.41 9.49 -1.96
CA THR A 55 2.02 10.75 -2.41
C THR A 55 2.06 11.77 -1.27
N GLU A 56 0.97 11.93 -0.54
CA GLU A 56 0.87 12.87 0.59
C GLU A 56 1.78 12.47 1.75
N LEU A 57 1.84 11.18 2.10
CA LEU A 57 2.75 10.69 3.14
C LEU A 57 4.22 10.90 2.74
N LYS A 58 4.56 10.69 1.47
CA LYS A 58 5.91 10.95 0.96
C LYS A 58 6.26 12.45 0.95
N ALA A 59 5.31 13.30 0.55
CA ALA A 59 5.52 14.75 0.43
C ALA A 59 5.64 15.44 1.80
N ARG A 60 4.81 15.03 2.77
CA ARG A 60 4.75 15.61 4.12
C ARG A 60 5.72 14.95 5.09
N GLY A 61 6.26 13.79 4.73
CA GLY A 61 7.19 13.01 5.54
C GLY A 61 6.63 12.65 6.92
N GLY A 62 7.53 12.59 7.91
CA GLY A 62 7.20 12.21 9.29
C GLY A 62 6.24 13.16 10.02
N SER A 63 5.81 14.27 9.42
CA SER A 63 4.83 15.20 10.03
C SER A 63 3.38 14.75 9.89
N THR A 64 3.14 13.61 9.23
CA THR A 64 1.81 13.04 9.07
C THR A 64 1.39 12.24 10.31
N PRO A 65 0.12 12.36 10.75
CA PRO A 65 -0.39 11.57 11.86
C PRO A 65 -0.28 10.04 11.61
N PRO A 66 0.07 9.23 12.63
CA PRO A 66 0.24 7.78 12.52
C PRO A 66 -0.96 7.03 11.93
N GLU A 67 -2.19 7.50 12.17
CA GLU A 67 -3.42 6.91 11.67
C GLU A 67 -3.49 6.83 10.15
N PHE A 68 -2.83 7.76 9.44
CA PHE A 68 -2.75 7.71 7.98
C PHE A 68 -1.75 6.65 7.48
N HIS A 69 -0.73 6.35 8.28
CA HIS A 69 0.17 5.22 7.99
C HIS A 69 -0.54 3.90 8.23
N ASP A 70 -1.31 3.79 9.32
CA ASP A 70 -2.20 2.64 9.58
C ASP A 70 -3.18 2.44 8.41
N GLU A 71 -3.84 3.52 7.98
CA GLU A 71 -4.80 3.48 6.87
C GLU A 71 -4.15 3.01 5.56
N LEU A 72 -2.93 3.47 5.26
CA LEU A 72 -2.21 3.02 4.09
C LEU A 72 -1.87 1.51 4.15
N VAL A 73 -1.46 0.99 5.31
CA VAL A 73 -1.25 -0.46 5.50
C VAL A 73 -2.55 -1.24 5.22
N LEU A 74 -3.68 -0.76 5.72
CA LEU A 74 -4.97 -1.41 5.53
C LEU A 74 -5.41 -1.40 4.07
N MET A 75 -5.22 -0.29 3.34
CA MET A 75 -5.51 -0.19 1.90
C MET A 75 -4.63 -1.14 1.07
N TYR A 76 -3.35 -1.28 1.42
CA TYR A 76 -2.48 -2.27 0.78
C TYR A 76 -2.93 -3.69 1.08
N LEU A 77 -3.21 -4.00 2.35
CA LEU A 77 -3.66 -5.32 2.77
C LEU A 77 -4.97 -5.72 2.05
N GLN A 78 -5.92 -4.81 1.95
CA GLN A 78 -7.18 -5.05 1.24
C GLN A 78 -6.93 -5.42 -0.23
N ALA A 79 -6.11 -4.66 -0.93
CA ALA A 79 -5.82 -4.94 -2.34
C ALA A 79 -5.02 -6.24 -2.55
N VAL A 80 -4.08 -6.57 -1.66
CA VAL A 80 -3.36 -7.85 -1.73
C VAL A 80 -4.32 -9.03 -1.48
N GLN A 81 -5.27 -8.88 -0.56
CA GLN A 81 -6.29 -9.90 -0.33
C GLN A 81 -7.26 -10.03 -1.52
N GLU A 82 -7.65 -8.92 -2.14
CA GLU A 82 -8.45 -8.94 -3.35
C GLU A 82 -7.73 -9.67 -4.49
N GLU A 83 -6.44 -9.40 -4.71
CA GLU A 83 -5.64 -10.16 -5.68
C GLU A 83 -5.56 -11.65 -5.31
N ARG A 84 -5.46 -11.99 -4.01
CA ARG A 84 -5.44 -13.38 -3.54
C ARG A 84 -6.74 -14.12 -3.85
N LEU A 85 -7.87 -13.42 -3.80
CA LEU A 85 -9.19 -13.98 -4.07
C LEU A 85 -9.52 -14.05 -5.56
N THR A 86 -9.04 -13.09 -6.34
CA THR A 86 -9.47 -12.90 -7.74
C THR A 86 -8.48 -13.42 -8.76
N LYS A 87 -7.18 -13.51 -8.43
CA LYS A 87 -6.13 -13.92 -9.37
C LYS A 87 -5.95 -15.44 -9.39
N PRO A 88 -6.20 -16.12 -10.52
CA PRO A 88 -5.93 -17.54 -10.65
C PRO A 88 -4.44 -17.84 -10.44
N GLY A 89 -4.13 -18.88 -9.67
CA GLY A 89 -2.75 -19.28 -9.41
C GLY A 89 -1.97 -18.29 -8.54
N TRP A 90 -2.65 -17.49 -7.71
CA TRP A 90 -1.98 -16.69 -6.69
C TRP A 90 -1.06 -17.58 -5.85
N SER A 91 0.17 -17.09 -5.61
CA SER A 91 1.19 -17.83 -4.90
C SER A 91 1.73 -17.01 -3.75
N GLU A 92 1.81 -17.64 -2.58
CA GLU A 92 2.43 -17.07 -1.39
C GLU A 92 3.91 -16.74 -1.61
N ARG A 93 4.57 -17.38 -2.59
CA ARG A 93 5.98 -17.14 -2.92
C ARG A 93 6.20 -16.07 -3.99
N ALA A 94 5.14 -15.64 -4.66
CA ALA A 94 5.21 -14.59 -5.65
C ALA A 94 4.77 -13.25 -5.04
N HIS A 95 5.41 -12.17 -5.47
CA HIS A 95 5.00 -10.83 -5.10
C HIS A 95 4.43 -10.09 -6.30
N SER A 96 3.16 -9.71 -6.20
CA SER A 96 2.58 -8.73 -7.10
C SER A 96 3.15 -7.34 -6.82
N ALA A 97 2.91 -6.40 -7.74
CA ALA A 97 3.37 -5.02 -7.56
C ALA A 97 2.82 -4.38 -6.28
N VAL A 98 1.55 -4.61 -5.94
CA VAL A 98 0.94 -4.08 -4.71
C VAL A 98 1.47 -4.77 -3.46
N ARG A 99 1.76 -6.08 -3.51
CA ARG A 99 2.37 -6.82 -2.41
C ARG A 99 3.79 -6.36 -2.11
N LEU A 100 4.59 -6.10 -3.16
CA LEU A 100 5.92 -5.50 -3.00
C LEU A 100 5.86 -4.12 -2.35
N ARG A 101 4.90 -3.29 -2.75
CA ARG A 101 4.70 -1.98 -2.12
C ARG A 101 4.33 -2.09 -0.65
N LEU A 102 3.46 -3.04 -0.28
CA LEU A 102 3.14 -3.33 1.11
C LEU A 102 4.38 -3.73 1.91
N LEU A 103 5.15 -4.71 1.44
CA LEU A 103 6.36 -5.17 2.11
C LEU A 103 7.38 -4.05 2.29
N ASN A 104 7.62 -3.25 1.24
CA ASN A 104 8.51 -2.10 1.28
C ASN A 104 8.03 -1.06 2.32
N PHE A 105 6.72 -0.82 2.41
CA PHE A 105 6.16 0.11 3.39
C PHE A 105 6.31 -0.42 4.83
N LEU A 106 6.04 -1.70 5.07
CA LEU A 106 6.20 -2.33 6.38
C LEU A 106 7.65 -2.32 6.87
N GLN A 107 8.60 -2.46 5.95
CA GLN A 107 10.04 -2.42 6.21
C GLN A 107 10.60 -1.00 6.35
N SER A 108 9.89 0.02 5.86
CA SER A 108 10.37 1.40 5.87
C SER A 108 10.51 1.93 7.30
N PRO A 109 11.71 2.41 7.71
CA PRO A 109 11.90 3.06 9.00
C PRO A 109 11.05 4.34 9.18
N ALA A 110 10.69 4.99 8.07
CA ALA A 110 9.88 6.21 8.07
C ALA A 110 8.38 5.95 8.24
N ALA A 111 7.93 4.68 8.14
CA ALA A 111 6.52 4.33 8.28
C ALA A 111 6.13 4.29 9.76
N ARG A 112 5.18 5.15 10.16
CA ARG A 112 4.81 5.39 11.57
C ARG A 112 3.55 4.64 12.02
N PHE A 113 3.16 3.58 11.30
CA PHE A 113 2.00 2.76 11.67
C PHE A 113 2.23 1.99 12.98
N SER A 114 1.16 1.53 13.62
CA SER A 114 1.19 0.68 14.82
C SER A 114 1.30 -0.81 14.44
N PRO A 115 2.49 -1.44 14.57
CA PRO A 115 2.67 -2.80 14.06
C PRO A 115 1.89 -3.84 14.85
N ASP A 116 1.77 -3.68 16.18
CA ASP A 116 0.96 -4.56 17.04
C ASP A 116 -0.52 -4.57 16.62
N LYS A 117 -1.08 -3.39 16.38
CA LYS A 117 -2.46 -3.23 15.90
C LYS A 117 -2.63 -3.85 14.52
N MET A 118 -1.65 -3.68 13.63
CA MET A 118 -1.69 -4.21 12.28
C MET A 118 -1.53 -5.73 12.25
N LEU A 119 -0.72 -6.33 13.11
CA LEU A 119 -0.51 -7.79 13.15
C LEU A 119 -1.82 -8.58 13.30
N GLY A 120 -2.75 -8.07 14.10
CA GLY A 120 -4.08 -8.66 14.29
C GLY A 120 -5.03 -8.52 13.08
N ARG A 121 -4.67 -7.71 12.07
CA ARG A 121 -5.46 -7.53 10.84
C ARG A 121 -5.03 -8.47 9.73
N PHE A 122 -3.81 -9.01 9.78
CA PHE A 122 -3.30 -9.90 8.75
C PHE A 122 -3.82 -11.34 8.95
N PRO A 123 -4.22 -12.03 7.87
CA PRO A 123 -4.75 -13.39 7.95
C PRO A 123 -3.72 -14.36 8.54
N LEU A 124 -4.14 -15.35 9.32
CA LEU A 124 -3.22 -16.31 9.94
C LEU A 124 -2.70 -17.37 8.95
N ASP A 125 -3.39 -17.56 7.82
CA ASP A 125 -3.20 -18.64 6.84
C ASP A 125 -2.46 -18.20 5.56
N GLY A 126 -1.93 -16.98 5.53
CA GLY A 126 -1.14 -16.48 4.41
C GLY A 126 -0.55 -15.10 4.70
N LEU A 127 0.06 -14.48 3.70
CA LEU A 127 0.82 -13.23 3.86
C LEU A 127 1.89 -13.36 4.96
N TYR A 128 2.59 -14.48 4.92
CA TYR A 128 3.50 -14.88 5.99
C TYR A 128 4.69 -13.92 6.09
N GLU A 129 5.22 -13.46 4.96
CA GLU A 129 6.32 -12.49 4.95
C GLU A 129 5.93 -11.17 5.61
N GLU A 130 4.75 -10.65 5.30
CA GLU A 130 4.23 -9.41 5.88
C GLU A 130 4.03 -9.54 7.40
N ARG A 131 3.51 -10.70 7.84
CA ARG A 131 3.39 -11.01 9.28
C ARG A 131 4.74 -11.09 9.95
N ALA A 132 5.74 -11.69 9.31
CA ALA A 132 7.11 -11.73 9.82
C ALA A 132 7.71 -10.32 9.91
N GLN A 133 7.43 -9.43 8.96
CA GLN A 133 7.83 -8.01 9.06
C GLN A 133 7.18 -7.32 10.26
N LEU A 134 5.87 -7.50 10.46
CA LEU A 134 5.15 -6.92 11.59
C LEU A 134 5.69 -7.43 12.94
N LEU A 135 5.92 -8.74 13.06
CA LEU A 135 6.56 -9.34 14.24
C LEU A 135 7.96 -8.78 14.48
N SER A 136 8.73 -8.56 13.41
CA SER A 136 10.06 -7.94 13.49
C SER A 136 10.00 -6.53 14.07
N ARG A 137 9.00 -5.73 13.67
CA ARG A 137 8.83 -4.34 14.13
C ARG A 137 8.48 -4.23 15.62
N ILE A 138 7.98 -5.30 16.22
CA ILE A 138 7.65 -5.41 17.65
C ILE A 138 8.65 -6.29 18.42
N HIS A 139 9.84 -6.50 17.86
CA HIS A 139 10.93 -7.28 18.45
C HIS A 139 10.63 -8.76 18.72
N HIS A 140 9.57 -9.31 18.11
CA HIS A 140 9.24 -10.74 18.17
C HIS A 140 10.01 -11.54 17.12
N HIS A 141 11.34 -11.39 17.12
CA HIS A 141 12.23 -11.95 16.08
C HIS A 141 12.19 -13.48 16.02
N ARG A 142 12.06 -14.16 17.16
CA ARG A 142 11.91 -15.64 17.19
C ARG A 142 10.66 -16.09 16.41
N SER A 143 9.55 -15.38 16.57
CA SER A 143 8.31 -15.68 15.85
C SER A 143 8.45 -15.36 14.37
N ALA A 144 9.14 -14.27 14.01
CA ALA A 144 9.42 -13.94 12.61
C ALA A 144 10.29 -15.01 11.92
N VAL A 145 11.39 -15.45 12.54
CA VAL A 145 12.23 -16.55 12.02
C VAL A 145 11.43 -17.85 11.90
N SER A 146 10.61 -18.18 12.90
CA SER A 146 9.74 -19.36 12.87
C SER A 146 8.81 -19.38 11.65
N ILE A 147 8.27 -18.22 11.26
CA ILE A 147 7.47 -18.10 10.04
C ILE A 147 8.31 -18.45 8.79
N TYR A 148 9.51 -17.88 8.66
CA TYR A 148 10.38 -18.16 7.50
C TYR A 148 10.77 -19.64 7.40
N VAL A 149 11.08 -20.27 8.53
CA VAL A 149 11.51 -21.68 8.59
C VAL A 149 10.36 -22.65 8.41
N HIS A 150 9.24 -22.45 9.10
CA HIS A 150 8.18 -23.47 9.18
C HIS A 150 7.01 -23.20 8.24
N ALA A 151 6.54 -21.95 8.14
CA ALA A 151 5.40 -21.60 7.29
C ALA A 151 5.82 -21.44 5.82
N LEU A 152 6.88 -20.64 5.57
CA LEU A 152 7.39 -20.42 4.22
C LEU A 152 8.34 -21.52 3.74
N ARG A 153 8.91 -22.30 4.67
CA ARG A 153 9.87 -23.38 4.41
C ARG A 153 11.04 -22.90 3.55
N SER A 154 11.56 -21.71 3.87
CA SER A 154 12.64 -21.06 3.13
C SER A 154 13.81 -20.73 4.06
N PRO A 155 14.80 -21.63 4.18
CA PRO A 155 16.01 -21.38 4.97
C PRO A 155 16.74 -20.12 4.51
N ARG A 156 16.77 -19.87 3.19
CA ARG A 156 17.40 -18.67 2.60
C ARG A 156 16.77 -17.37 3.07
N LEU A 157 15.44 -17.32 3.19
CA LEU A 157 14.75 -16.13 3.71
C LEU A 157 14.95 -15.98 5.22
N ALA A 158 15.05 -17.09 5.96
CA ALA A 158 15.35 -17.05 7.39
C ALA A 158 16.77 -16.51 7.65
N GLU A 159 17.76 -16.98 6.91
CA GLU A 159 19.15 -16.50 6.96
C GLU A 159 19.23 -15.01 6.62
N ALA A 160 18.70 -14.60 5.45
CA ALA A 160 18.67 -13.19 5.05
C ALA A 160 17.86 -12.27 5.99
N TYR A 161 16.96 -12.84 6.79
CA TYR A 161 16.29 -12.11 7.87
C TYR A 161 17.23 -11.97 9.08
N CYS A 162 17.90 -13.04 9.49
CA CYS A 162 18.85 -13.01 10.60
C CYS A 162 19.98 -12.01 10.36
N ASP A 163 20.60 -12.05 9.17
CA ASP A 163 21.70 -11.14 8.82
C ASP A 163 21.28 -9.68 8.97
N ARG A 164 20.09 -9.34 8.47
CA ARG A 164 19.56 -7.96 8.54
C ARG A 164 19.26 -7.47 9.96
N VAL A 165 18.95 -8.37 10.90
CA VAL A 165 18.55 -8.01 12.26
C VAL A 165 19.73 -8.00 13.22
N TRP A 166 20.76 -8.82 12.97
CA TRP A 166 21.86 -9.06 13.90
C TRP A 166 23.27 -8.75 13.37
N GLU A 167 23.41 -8.31 12.11
CA GLU A 167 24.63 -7.63 11.62
C GLU A 167 24.51 -6.10 11.70
#